data_AF-A0A971P2I5-F1
#
_entry.id   AF-A0A971P2I5-F1
#
_cell.length_a   1.000
_cell.length_b   1.000
_cell.length_c   1.000
_cell.angle_alpha   90.00
_cell.angle_beta   90.00
_cell.angle_gamma   90.00
#
_symmetry.space_group_name_H-M   'P 1'
#
loop_
_entity.id
_entity.type
_entity.pdbx_description
1 polymer ?
#
loop_
_entity_poly.entity_id
_entity_poly.type
_entity_poly.pdbx_seq_one_letter_code
_entity_poly.pdbx_strand_id
1 'polypeptide(L)'
;MKNRRMTLWLAVVPLIISTGADAFIEVSITGGSHFQITSGDWWVNVHDTSSVDIYGGQMYVYLHQNSKADIFGGTVYYHETKGESRSNISGGTIWTLWAIDRSRSNISGGNTGTVYAKNQSRITISGGMVNKVSAADSSFVRFTGYDFEASDGLSFVGEPTVGWQIALHGCGTLSGKWADGTSWTTSIENGRNMQVYTIVPEPTTLLILGFGGLGLLKPRNRYF
;
A
#
# COMPACT_ATOMS: atom_id res chain seq x y z
N MET A 1 -24.80 -14.45 18.77
CA MET A 1 -25.61 -13.26 18.43
C MET A 1 -25.72 -13.16 16.92
N LYS A 2 -26.92 -12.94 16.39
CA LYS A 2 -27.20 -12.93 14.95
C LYS A 2 -27.07 -11.47 14.48
N ASN A 3 -25.96 -11.10 13.84
CA ASN A 3 -25.73 -9.74 13.35
C ASN A 3 -26.85 -9.37 12.36
N ARG A 4 -27.68 -8.39 12.71
CA ARG A 4 -28.70 -7.85 11.80
C ARG A 4 -27.97 -6.99 10.76
N ARG A 5 -28.01 -7.42 9.50
CA ARG A 5 -27.49 -6.65 8.36
C ARG A 5 -28.59 -5.72 7.87
N MET A 6 -28.30 -4.43 7.79
CA MET A 6 -29.19 -3.43 7.21
C MET A 6 -28.54 -2.95 5.91
N THR A 7 -29.04 -3.42 4.78
CA THR A 7 -28.55 -3.04 3.44
C THR A 7 -29.34 -1.81 2.98
N LEU A 8 -28.64 -0.70 2.76
CA LEU A 8 -29.24 0.56 2.31
C LEU A 8 -28.73 0.91 0.90
N TRP A 9 -29.65 0.99 -0.07
CA TRP A 9 -29.36 1.49 -1.41
C TRP A 9 -29.51 3.01 -1.40
N LEU A 10 -28.40 3.74 -1.42
CA LEU A 10 -28.39 5.21 -1.41
C LEU A 10 -27.97 5.75 -2.78
N ALA A 11 -28.91 6.41 -3.48
CA ALA A 11 -28.57 7.46 -4.41
C ALA A 11 -28.32 8.73 -3.58
N VAL A 12 -27.11 9.28 -3.71
CA VAL A 12 -26.52 10.44 -3.01
C VAL A 12 -27.51 11.33 -2.24
N VAL A 13 -27.58 11.15 -0.92
CA VAL A 13 -27.94 12.17 0.08
C VAL A 13 -26.96 12.00 1.24
N PRO A 14 -26.30 13.06 1.76
CA PRO A 14 -25.47 12.93 2.95
C PRO A 14 -26.36 12.60 4.15
N LEU A 15 -26.31 11.34 4.59
CA LEU A 15 -27.05 10.84 5.74
C LEU A 15 -26.07 10.48 6.85
N ILE A 16 -26.16 11.19 7.98
CA ILE A 16 -25.45 10.84 9.20
C ILE A 16 -26.30 9.79 9.93
N ILE A 17 -25.86 8.52 9.92
CA ILE A 17 -26.48 7.45 10.70
C ILE A 17 -25.58 7.15 11.90
N SER A 18 -26.13 7.30 13.10
CA SER A 18 -25.57 6.75 14.34
C SER A 18 -26.34 5.49 14.70
N THR A 19 -25.66 4.36 14.83
CA THR A 19 -26.24 3.12 15.38
C THR A 19 -25.38 2.58 16.52
N GLY A 20 -26.03 1.97 17.51
CA GLY A 20 -25.43 1.52 18.77
C GLY A 20 -24.30 0.49 18.63
N ALA A 21 -23.61 0.30 19.74
CA ALA A 21 -22.21 -0.11 19.93
C ALA A 21 -21.67 -1.42 19.32
N ASP A 22 -22.36 -2.13 18.42
CA ASP A 22 -21.86 -3.41 17.86
C ASP A 22 -22.36 -3.72 16.42
N ALA A 23 -22.92 -2.74 15.70
CA ALA A 23 -23.45 -2.98 14.35
C ALA A 23 -22.65 -2.21 13.30
N PHE A 24 -21.88 -2.94 12.48
CA PHE A 24 -21.30 -2.40 11.26
C PHE A 24 -22.42 -2.02 10.28
N ILE A 25 -22.35 -0.80 9.75
CA ILE A 25 -23.25 -0.28 8.72
C ILE A 25 -22.76 -0.77 7.37
N GLU A 26 -23.63 -1.39 6.57
CA GLU A 26 -23.29 -1.80 5.21
C GLU A 26 -23.56 -0.67 4.22
N VAL A 27 -22.55 -0.32 3.42
CA VAL A 27 -22.65 0.62 2.32
C VAL A 27 -22.21 -0.06 1.02
N SER A 28 -23.02 0.10 -0.03
CA SER A 28 -22.68 -0.32 -1.39
C SER A 28 -22.58 0.92 -2.27
N ILE A 29 -21.40 1.14 -2.86
CA ILE A 29 -21.09 2.31 -3.67
C ILE A 29 -21.00 1.84 -5.13
N THR A 30 -21.95 2.27 -5.95
CA THR A 30 -22.13 1.82 -7.34
C THR A 30 -22.33 3.00 -8.29
N GLY A 31 -22.40 2.73 -9.59
CA GLY A 31 -22.78 3.73 -10.60
C GLY A 31 -21.74 4.83 -10.84
N GLY A 32 -20.48 4.60 -10.48
CA GLY A 32 -19.41 5.59 -10.61
C GLY A 32 -19.42 6.66 -9.51
N SER A 33 -20.04 6.35 -8.36
CA SER A 33 -20.16 7.28 -7.24
C SER A 33 -18.87 7.36 -6.39
N HIS A 34 -18.84 8.34 -5.50
CA HIS A 34 -17.78 8.50 -4.50
C HIS A 34 -18.39 8.62 -3.11
N PHE A 35 -17.71 8.08 -2.10
CA PHE A 35 -18.11 8.15 -0.70
C PHE A 35 -16.92 8.41 0.20
N GLN A 36 -17.13 9.08 1.32
CA GLN A 36 -16.09 9.35 2.30
C GLN A 36 -16.49 8.81 3.66
N ILE A 37 -15.56 8.12 4.32
CA ILE A 37 -15.74 7.56 5.65
C ILE A 37 -14.75 8.24 6.60
N THR A 38 -15.26 8.98 7.57
CA THR A 38 -14.44 9.67 8.58
C THR A 38 -14.43 8.97 9.94
N SER A 39 -15.45 8.17 10.25
CA SER A 39 -15.63 7.48 11.53
C SER A 39 -16.73 6.42 11.46
N GLY A 40 -16.87 5.61 12.51
CA GLY A 40 -17.93 4.59 12.63
C GLY A 40 -17.48 3.22 12.17
N ASP A 41 -18.41 2.26 12.21
CA ASP A 41 -18.13 0.85 11.91
C ASP A 41 -18.82 0.45 10.60
N TRP A 42 -18.06 -0.01 9.59
CA TRP A 42 -18.55 -0.18 8.21
C TRP A 42 -18.26 -1.53 7.54
N TRP A 43 -19.24 -2.03 6.79
CA TRP A 43 -19.03 -2.97 5.69
C TRP A 43 -19.11 -2.19 4.38
N VAL A 44 -17.97 -2.03 3.71
CA VAL A 44 -17.85 -1.19 2.51
C VAL A 44 -17.71 -2.08 1.28
N ASN A 45 -18.68 -2.01 0.38
CA ASN A 45 -18.61 -2.67 -0.92
C ASN A 45 -18.57 -1.61 -2.02
N VAL A 46 -17.52 -1.61 -2.84
CA VAL A 46 -17.34 -0.64 -3.92
C VAL A 46 -17.32 -1.38 -5.25
N HIS A 47 -18.13 -0.92 -6.19
CA HIS A 47 -18.34 -1.59 -7.48
C HIS A 47 -18.11 -0.64 -8.65
N ASP A 48 -18.07 -1.21 -9.85
CA ASP A 48 -17.95 -0.51 -11.13
C ASP A 48 -16.75 0.44 -11.14
N THR A 49 -16.93 1.70 -11.51
CA THR A 49 -15.91 2.76 -11.49
C THR A 49 -15.97 3.61 -10.22
N SER A 50 -16.68 3.14 -9.19
CA SER A 50 -16.93 3.91 -7.96
C SER A 50 -15.71 3.94 -7.04
N SER A 51 -15.74 4.82 -6.05
CA SER A 51 -14.59 5.07 -5.17
C SER A 51 -14.99 5.36 -3.72
N VAL A 52 -14.07 5.09 -2.80
CA VAL A 52 -14.21 5.43 -1.38
C VAL A 52 -12.92 6.04 -0.82
N ASP A 53 -13.05 7.10 -0.05
CA ASP A 53 -11.97 7.63 0.77
C ASP A 53 -12.20 7.24 2.24
N ILE A 54 -11.17 6.75 2.90
CA ILE A 54 -11.25 6.29 4.29
C ILE A 54 -10.25 7.06 5.14
N TYR A 55 -10.77 7.90 6.04
CA TYR A 55 -9.99 8.71 6.97
C TYR A 55 -10.01 8.16 8.40
N GLY A 56 -11.01 7.36 8.78
CA GLY A 56 -11.18 6.84 10.13
C GLY A 56 -12.30 5.82 10.28
N GLY A 57 -12.49 5.28 11.49
CA GLY A 57 -13.48 4.23 11.77
C GLY A 57 -12.91 2.82 11.77
N GLN A 58 -13.77 1.82 11.95
CA GLN A 58 -13.43 0.40 11.88
C GLN A 58 -14.21 -0.27 10.75
N MET A 59 -13.59 -1.12 9.92
CA MET A 59 -14.31 -1.59 8.73
C MET A 59 -13.78 -2.86 8.08
N TYR A 60 -14.61 -3.37 7.18
CA TYR A 60 -14.26 -4.34 6.15
C TYR A 60 -14.46 -3.66 4.79
N VAL A 61 -13.51 -3.80 3.88
CA VAL A 61 -13.52 -3.12 2.57
C VAL A 61 -13.39 -4.15 1.46
N TYR A 62 -14.28 -4.08 0.48
CA TYR A 62 -14.31 -4.94 -0.68
C TYR A 62 -14.43 -4.09 -1.94
N LEU A 63 -13.42 -4.18 -2.82
CA LEU A 63 -13.38 -3.50 -4.10
C LEU A 63 -13.61 -4.51 -5.22
N HIS A 64 -14.60 -4.26 -6.06
CA HIS A 64 -15.00 -5.10 -7.17
C HIS A 64 -14.88 -4.38 -8.52
N GLN A 65 -14.69 -5.16 -9.59
CA GLN A 65 -14.62 -4.72 -10.98
C GLN A 65 -13.50 -3.71 -11.24
N ASN A 66 -13.76 -2.40 -11.22
CA ASN A 66 -12.79 -1.35 -11.57
C ASN A 66 -12.83 -0.19 -10.55
N SER A 67 -13.11 -0.53 -9.30
CA SER A 67 -13.37 0.42 -8.21
C SER A 67 -12.07 0.85 -7.51
N LYS A 68 -12.19 1.84 -6.63
CA LYS A 68 -11.02 2.42 -5.94
C LYS A 68 -11.25 2.63 -4.45
N ALA A 69 -10.20 2.45 -3.66
CA ALA A 69 -10.13 2.97 -2.30
C ALA A 69 -8.84 3.74 -2.05
N ASP A 70 -8.98 4.90 -1.42
CA ASP A 70 -7.88 5.64 -0.83
C ASP A 70 -8.00 5.59 0.70
N ILE A 71 -7.04 4.94 1.35
CA ILE A 71 -7.03 4.69 2.79
C ILE A 71 -5.95 5.56 3.44
N PHE A 72 -6.41 6.55 4.19
CA PHE A 72 -5.60 7.52 4.93
C PHE A 72 -5.55 7.21 6.43
N GLY A 73 -6.56 6.51 6.96
CA GLY A 73 -6.67 6.22 8.39
C GLY A 73 -7.67 5.10 8.72
N GLY A 74 -7.98 4.95 10.01
CA GLY A 74 -8.90 3.93 10.52
C GLY A 74 -8.29 2.54 10.70
N THR A 75 -9.14 1.58 11.07
CA THR A 75 -8.79 0.16 11.25
C THR A 75 -9.59 -0.69 10.27
N VAL A 76 -8.93 -1.31 9.30
CA VAL A 76 -9.54 -2.22 8.35
C VAL A 76 -9.21 -3.66 8.72
N TYR A 77 -10.20 -4.42 9.16
CA TYR A 77 -10.02 -5.83 9.55
C TYR A 77 -9.74 -6.73 8.34
N TYR A 78 -10.40 -6.44 7.23
CA TYR A 78 -10.23 -7.18 5.99
C TYR A 78 -10.40 -6.24 4.81
N HIS A 79 -9.38 -6.18 3.95
CA HIS A 79 -9.40 -5.40 2.74
C HIS A 79 -9.17 -6.30 1.53
N GLU A 80 -10.16 -6.42 0.65
CA GLU A 80 -10.04 -7.17 -0.60
C GLU A 80 -10.11 -6.22 -1.79
N THR A 81 -9.07 -6.26 -2.64
CA THR A 81 -9.01 -5.54 -3.90
C THR A 81 -9.08 -6.55 -5.05
N LYS A 82 -10.19 -6.59 -5.79
CA LYS A 82 -10.47 -7.59 -6.82
C LYS A 82 -10.76 -6.99 -8.21
N GLY A 83 -10.53 -7.76 -9.27
CA GLY A 83 -10.77 -7.34 -10.65
C GLY A 83 -9.63 -6.47 -11.18
N GLU A 84 -9.96 -5.33 -11.78
CA GLU A 84 -9.05 -4.24 -12.19
C GLU A 84 -9.00 -3.10 -11.14
N SER A 85 -9.59 -3.34 -9.96
CA SER A 85 -9.70 -2.34 -8.88
C SER A 85 -8.34 -1.93 -8.30
N ARG A 86 -8.32 -0.76 -7.66
CA ARG A 86 -7.10 -0.15 -7.12
C ARG A 86 -7.27 0.28 -5.67
N SER A 87 -6.28 -0.02 -4.83
CA SER A 87 -6.21 0.50 -3.47
C SER A 87 -4.93 1.31 -3.28
N ASN A 88 -5.04 2.50 -2.70
CA ASN A 88 -3.89 3.24 -2.20
C ASN A 88 -3.98 3.36 -0.68
N ILE A 89 -2.91 3.00 0.01
CA ILE A 89 -2.83 2.95 1.47
C ILE A 89 -1.68 3.84 1.89
N SER A 90 -2.01 4.93 2.56
CA SER A 90 -1.04 5.92 3.06
C SER A 90 -1.05 6.03 4.59
N GLY A 91 -2.07 5.46 5.25
CA GLY A 91 -2.16 5.42 6.71
C GLY A 91 -3.17 4.39 7.20
N GLY A 92 -3.46 4.45 8.50
CA GLY A 92 -4.36 3.50 9.16
C GLY A 92 -3.70 2.17 9.52
N THR A 93 -4.53 1.23 10.00
CA THR A 93 -4.14 -0.15 10.33
C THR A 93 -4.98 -1.11 9.50
N ILE A 94 -4.34 -1.99 8.74
CA ILE A 94 -5.01 -3.03 7.94
C ILE A 94 -4.57 -4.39 8.48
N TRP A 95 -5.49 -5.23 8.95
CA TRP A 95 -5.10 -6.53 9.49
C TRP A 95 -4.73 -7.51 8.38
N THR A 96 -5.58 -7.58 7.36
CA THR A 96 -5.36 -8.44 6.18
C THR A 96 -5.72 -7.70 4.90
N LEU A 97 -4.80 -7.72 3.94
CA LEU A 97 -4.96 -7.21 2.59
C LEU A 97 -4.88 -8.35 1.58
N TRP A 98 -5.87 -8.45 0.71
CA TRP A 98 -5.90 -9.35 -0.44
C TRP A 98 -5.95 -8.55 -1.73
N ALA A 99 -4.97 -8.75 -2.62
CA ALA A 99 -5.04 -8.34 -4.01
C ALA A 99 -5.28 -9.57 -4.88
N ILE A 100 -6.39 -9.57 -5.62
CA ILE A 100 -6.87 -10.71 -6.40
C ILE A 100 -7.16 -10.27 -7.85
N ASP A 101 -7.00 -11.20 -8.78
CA ASP A 101 -7.19 -11.01 -10.22
C ASP A 101 -6.16 -10.06 -10.82
N ARG A 102 -6.52 -8.93 -11.44
CA ARG A 102 -5.59 -7.97 -12.05
C ARG A 102 -5.44 -6.69 -11.23
N SER A 103 -5.84 -6.77 -9.96
CA SER A 103 -5.94 -5.61 -9.09
C SER A 103 -4.57 -5.08 -8.70
N ARG A 104 -4.58 -3.84 -8.19
CA ARG A 104 -3.35 -3.15 -7.79
C ARG A 104 -3.50 -2.52 -6.42
N SER A 105 -2.57 -2.81 -5.52
CA SER A 105 -2.54 -2.17 -4.20
C SER A 105 -1.19 -1.48 -3.98
N ASN A 106 -1.23 -0.22 -3.57
CA ASN A 106 -0.05 0.58 -3.25
C ASN A 106 -0.03 0.88 -1.76
N ILE A 107 1.05 0.51 -1.07
CA ILE A 107 1.27 0.78 0.35
C ILE A 107 2.45 1.75 0.46
N SER A 108 2.17 2.93 1.01
CA SER A 108 3.13 4.02 1.20
C SER A 108 3.24 4.46 2.67
N GLY A 109 2.35 3.97 3.53
CA GLY A 109 2.33 4.28 4.95
C GLY A 109 1.33 3.40 5.71
N GLY A 110 1.18 3.65 7.01
CA GLY A 110 0.32 2.86 7.91
C GLY A 110 0.94 1.54 8.37
N ASN A 111 0.12 0.70 8.99
CA ASN A 111 0.50 -0.61 9.50
C ASN A 111 -0.37 -1.70 8.86
N THR A 112 0.22 -2.60 8.09
CA THR A 112 -0.47 -3.71 7.46
C THR A 112 0.02 -5.03 8.04
N GLY A 113 -0.89 -5.86 8.55
CA GLY A 113 -0.56 -7.17 9.09
C GLY A 113 -0.10 -8.12 7.99
N THR A 114 -1.07 -8.79 7.35
CA THR A 114 -0.76 -9.78 6.31
C THR A 114 -1.21 -9.30 4.93
N VAL A 115 -0.34 -9.48 3.95
CA VAL A 115 -0.57 -9.10 2.56
C VAL A 115 -0.50 -10.34 1.67
N TYR A 116 -1.57 -10.56 0.92
CA TYR A 116 -1.68 -11.64 -0.06
C TYR A 116 -1.87 -11.06 -1.47
N ALA A 117 -1.01 -11.46 -2.40
CA ALA A 117 -1.20 -11.25 -3.83
C ALA A 117 -1.52 -12.59 -4.51
N LYS A 118 -2.58 -12.62 -5.32
CA LYS A 118 -3.06 -13.83 -6.03
C LYS A 118 -3.39 -13.54 -7.50
N ASN A 119 -3.41 -14.57 -8.35
CA ASN A 119 -3.71 -14.50 -9.77
C ASN A 119 -2.73 -13.61 -10.57
N GLN A 120 -3.13 -12.45 -11.07
CA GLN A 120 -2.32 -11.51 -11.88
C GLN A 120 -2.12 -10.16 -11.16
N SER A 121 -2.35 -10.13 -9.85
CA SER A 121 -2.41 -8.90 -9.06
C SER A 121 -1.02 -8.36 -8.76
N ARG A 122 -0.97 -7.08 -8.38
CA ARG A 122 0.28 -6.36 -8.17
C ARG A 122 0.21 -5.57 -6.88
N ILE A 123 1.17 -5.77 -6.00
CA ILE A 123 1.29 -4.97 -4.78
C ILE A 123 2.62 -4.23 -4.79
N THR A 124 2.60 -2.93 -4.55
CA THR A 124 3.81 -2.11 -4.40
C THR A 124 3.87 -1.58 -2.98
N ILE A 125 5.01 -1.77 -2.32
CA ILE A 125 5.28 -1.35 -0.94
C ILE A 125 6.48 -0.39 -0.98
N SER A 126 6.28 0.81 -0.45
CA SER A 126 7.26 1.91 -0.48
C SER A 126 7.39 2.66 0.85
N GLY A 127 6.60 2.26 1.85
CA GLY A 127 6.57 2.86 3.17
C GLY A 127 5.61 2.11 4.10
N GLY A 128 5.56 2.53 5.36
CA GLY A 128 4.76 1.88 6.40
C GLY A 128 5.40 0.62 6.98
N MET A 129 4.62 -0.15 7.74
CA MET A 129 5.01 -1.45 8.29
C MET A 129 4.15 -2.53 7.64
N VAL A 130 4.78 -3.63 7.20
CA VAL A 130 4.09 -4.82 6.70
C VAL A 130 4.66 -6.03 7.42
N ASN A 131 3.84 -6.80 8.14
CA ASN A 131 4.36 -7.89 8.96
C ASN A 131 4.66 -9.16 8.14
N LYS A 132 3.79 -9.46 7.19
CA LYS A 132 3.84 -10.71 6.42
C LYS A 132 3.37 -10.50 4.99
N VAL A 133 4.10 -11.07 4.05
CA VAL A 133 3.80 -10.99 2.63
C VAL A 133 3.86 -12.36 1.97
N SER A 134 2.87 -12.63 1.12
CA SER A 134 2.82 -13.82 0.28
C SER A 134 2.29 -13.49 -1.10
N ALA A 135 2.91 -14.06 -2.13
CA ALA A 135 2.50 -13.92 -3.52
C ALA A 135 2.31 -15.30 -4.14
N ALA A 136 1.22 -15.50 -4.87
CA ALA A 136 0.89 -16.76 -5.53
C ALA A 136 0.58 -16.58 -7.03
N ASP A 137 0.51 -17.68 -7.77
CA ASP A 137 0.19 -17.73 -9.19
C ASP A 137 1.14 -16.85 -10.04
N SER A 138 0.61 -15.91 -10.82
CA SER A 138 1.35 -14.93 -11.63
C SER A 138 1.33 -13.51 -11.04
N SER A 139 0.97 -13.39 -9.76
CA SER A 139 0.97 -12.10 -9.07
C SER A 139 2.41 -11.67 -8.76
N PHE A 140 2.61 -10.42 -8.35
CA PHE A 140 3.89 -10.04 -7.76
C PHE A 140 3.76 -8.98 -6.68
N VAL A 141 4.73 -9.00 -5.76
CA VAL A 141 4.91 -7.95 -4.75
C VAL A 141 6.25 -7.26 -4.97
N ARG A 142 6.24 -5.94 -5.00
CA ARG A 142 7.43 -5.10 -5.17
C ARG A 142 7.69 -4.28 -3.92
N PHE A 143 8.91 -4.33 -3.41
CA PHE A 143 9.41 -3.40 -2.40
C PHE A 143 10.26 -2.31 -3.05
N THR A 144 10.10 -1.07 -2.61
CA THR A 144 10.89 0.08 -3.09
C THR A 144 11.54 0.75 -1.88
N GLY A 145 12.87 0.75 -1.84
CA GLY A 145 13.65 1.14 -0.66
C GLY A 145 15.14 1.01 -0.92
N TYR A 146 15.96 0.86 0.13
CA TYR A 146 17.39 0.60 0.02
C TYR A 146 17.91 -0.20 1.22
N ASP A 147 19.20 -0.56 1.22
CA ASP A 147 19.84 -1.41 2.24
C ASP A 147 19.10 -2.73 2.50
N PHE A 148 18.67 -3.41 1.42
CA PHE A 148 17.91 -4.65 1.55
C PHE A 148 18.76 -5.79 2.08
N GLU A 149 18.22 -6.52 3.05
CA GLU A 149 18.82 -7.71 3.65
C GLU A 149 17.82 -8.86 3.62
N ALA A 150 18.28 -10.06 3.27
CA ALA A 150 17.47 -11.28 3.26
C ALA A 150 18.10 -12.30 4.21
N SER A 151 17.30 -12.88 5.09
CA SER A 151 17.71 -13.90 6.07
C SER A 151 16.70 -15.03 6.18
N ASP A 152 16.99 -16.02 7.03
CA ASP A 152 16.08 -17.11 7.40
C ASP A 152 15.59 -17.97 6.22
N GLY A 153 16.45 -18.18 5.22
CA GLY A 153 16.14 -18.97 4.03
C GLY A 153 15.66 -18.15 2.82
N LEU A 154 15.52 -16.84 2.99
CA LEU A 154 15.30 -15.91 1.90
C LEU A 154 16.63 -15.52 1.27
N SER A 155 16.67 -15.43 -0.06
CA SER A 155 17.87 -15.06 -0.81
C SER A 155 17.52 -14.19 -2.00
N PHE A 156 18.46 -13.32 -2.38
CA PHE A 156 18.42 -12.60 -3.63
C PHE A 156 18.87 -13.51 -4.78
N VAL A 157 18.15 -13.51 -5.90
CA VAL A 157 18.47 -14.33 -7.07
C VAL A 157 18.55 -13.46 -8.32
N GLY A 158 19.62 -13.70 -9.09
CA GLY A 158 19.90 -13.00 -10.33
C GLY A 158 20.79 -11.76 -10.13
N GLU A 159 21.33 -11.28 -11.23
CA GLU A 159 22.04 -10.00 -11.28
C GLU A 159 21.02 -8.85 -11.34
N PRO A 160 21.33 -7.67 -10.78
CA PRO A 160 20.51 -6.49 -10.96
C PRO A 160 20.32 -6.25 -12.46
N THR A 161 19.09 -6.41 -12.95
CA THR A 161 18.74 -6.03 -14.32
C THR A 161 18.54 -4.51 -14.39
N VAL A 162 18.40 -3.98 -15.61
CA VAL A 162 18.17 -2.55 -15.87
C VAL A 162 17.13 -1.99 -14.90
N GLY A 163 17.56 -1.03 -14.07
CA GLY A 163 16.72 -0.45 -13.00
C GLY A 163 16.83 -1.13 -11.64
N TRP A 164 17.96 -1.75 -11.29
CA TRP A 164 18.23 -2.24 -9.92
C TRP A 164 17.12 -3.15 -9.34
N GLN A 165 16.52 -3.96 -10.23
CA GLN A 165 15.54 -4.97 -9.87
C GLN A 165 16.25 -6.25 -9.49
N ILE A 166 15.96 -6.76 -8.29
CA ILE A 166 16.49 -8.02 -7.79
C ILE A 166 15.31 -8.91 -7.39
N ALA A 167 15.28 -10.13 -7.91
CA ALA A 167 14.25 -11.10 -7.55
C ALA A 167 14.60 -11.76 -6.22
N LEU A 168 13.58 -12.16 -5.46
CA LEU A 168 13.75 -12.96 -4.26
C LEU A 168 13.43 -14.43 -4.53
N HIS A 169 14.04 -15.33 -3.75
CA HIS A 169 13.73 -16.74 -3.75
C HIS A 169 13.78 -17.31 -2.33
N GLY A 170 12.86 -18.24 -2.06
CA GLY A 170 12.71 -18.87 -0.75
C GLY A 170 11.65 -18.23 0.12
N CYS A 171 11.73 -18.53 1.41
CA CYS A 171 10.89 -18.00 2.48
C CYS A 171 11.83 -17.52 3.58
N GLY A 172 11.46 -16.50 4.34
CA GLY A 172 12.34 -15.99 5.40
C GLY A 172 12.02 -14.55 5.77
N THR A 173 13.03 -13.79 6.17
CA THR A 173 12.86 -12.40 6.59
C THR A 173 13.49 -11.49 5.56
N LEU A 174 12.77 -10.44 5.16
CA LEU A 174 13.27 -9.34 4.35
C LEU A 174 13.27 -8.07 5.20
N SER A 175 14.40 -7.37 5.25
CA SER A 175 14.53 -6.07 5.89
C SER A 175 15.16 -5.05 4.96
N GLY A 176 15.03 -3.78 5.33
CA GLY A 176 15.68 -2.68 4.62
C GLY A 176 15.29 -1.32 5.20
N LYS A 177 15.45 -0.28 4.39
CA LYS A 177 15.04 1.09 4.70
C LYS A 177 14.13 1.66 3.61
N TRP A 178 13.16 2.47 4.00
CA TRP A 178 12.37 3.27 3.06
C TRP A 178 13.14 4.51 2.62
N ALA A 179 12.60 5.25 1.64
CA ALA A 179 13.23 6.47 1.12
C ALA A 179 13.47 7.57 2.18
N ASP A 180 12.69 7.57 3.27
CA ASP A 180 12.83 8.49 4.40
C ASP A 180 13.87 8.03 5.45
N GLY A 181 14.50 6.87 5.24
CA GLY A 181 15.47 6.25 6.14
C GLY A 181 14.88 5.38 7.23
N THR A 182 13.55 5.27 7.33
CA THR A 182 12.89 4.41 8.30
C THR A 182 13.20 2.93 8.01
N SER A 183 13.76 2.23 8.99
CA SER A 183 14.01 0.79 8.91
C SER A 183 12.72 -0.02 9.02
N TRP A 184 12.67 -1.15 8.32
CA TRP A 184 11.54 -2.07 8.33
C TRP A 184 12.01 -3.52 8.20
N THR A 185 11.13 -4.44 8.59
CA THR A 185 11.29 -5.89 8.45
C THR A 185 9.93 -6.52 8.18
N THR A 186 9.91 -7.59 7.37
CA THR A 186 8.72 -8.37 7.04
C THR A 186 9.07 -9.85 6.87
N SER A 187 8.14 -10.72 7.21
CA SER A 187 8.21 -12.14 6.87
C SER A 187 7.71 -12.40 5.45
N ILE A 188 8.46 -13.20 4.70
CA ILE A 188 8.15 -13.64 3.34
C ILE A 188 7.77 -15.12 3.37
N GLU A 189 6.50 -15.44 3.08
CA GLU A 189 6.03 -16.83 3.06
C GLU A 189 6.18 -17.51 1.69
N ASN A 190 6.26 -16.74 0.60
CA ASN A 190 6.50 -17.27 -0.74
C ASN A 190 7.23 -16.25 -1.62
N GLY A 191 8.56 -16.35 -1.68
CA GLY A 191 9.41 -15.37 -2.36
C GLY A 191 9.43 -15.45 -3.88
N ARG A 192 8.90 -16.51 -4.51
CA ARG A 192 9.06 -16.75 -5.97
C ARG A 192 8.56 -15.63 -6.88
N ASN A 193 7.65 -14.81 -6.37
CA ASN A 193 6.98 -13.73 -7.08
C ASN A 193 7.24 -12.36 -6.43
N MET A 194 8.41 -12.20 -5.81
CA MET A 194 8.77 -10.96 -5.14
C MET A 194 9.96 -10.28 -5.80
N GLN A 195 9.89 -8.95 -5.83
CA GLN A 195 10.90 -8.10 -6.40
C GLN A 195 11.26 -6.99 -5.42
N VAL A 196 12.54 -6.64 -5.42
CA VAL A 196 13.08 -5.52 -4.69
C VAL A 196 13.61 -4.50 -5.69
N TYR A 197 13.30 -3.22 -5.46
CA TYR A 197 13.75 -2.09 -6.24
C TYR A 197 14.59 -1.18 -5.34
N THR A 198 15.88 -1.10 -5.62
CA THR A 198 16.78 -0.24 -4.86
C THR A 198 16.71 1.18 -5.38
N ILE A 199 16.34 2.11 -4.51
CA ILE A 199 16.51 3.55 -4.75
C ILE A 199 17.99 3.83 -4.54
N VAL A 200 18.72 3.98 -5.65
CA VAL A 200 20.07 4.53 -5.57
C VAL A 200 19.90 6.03 -5.30
N PRO A 201 20.38 6.57 -4.17
CA PRO A 201 20.40 8.01 -3.97
C PRO A 201 21.19 8.61 -5.14
N GLU A 202 20.56 9.45 -5.97
CA GLU A 202 21.25 9.98 -7.14
C GLU A 202 22.51 10.73 -6.69
N PRO A 203 23.72 10.28 -7.04
CA PRO A 203 24.95 11.00 -6.70
C PRO A 203 25.00 12.40 -7.34
N THR A 204 24.11 12.65 -8.30
CA THR A 204 23.95 13.90 -9.06
C THR A 204 23.47 15.07 -8.20
N THR A 205 22.66 14.87 -7.16
CA THR A 205 22.28 15.97 -6.25
C THR A 205 23.50 16.48 -5.49
N LEU A 206 24.36 15.59 -5.01
CA LEU A 206 25.61 15.93 -4.33
C LEU A 206 26.60 16.62 -5.27
N LEU A 207 26.66 16.18 -6.53
CA LEU A 207 27.52 16.79 -7.54
C LEU A 207 27.03 18.20 -7.91
N ILE A 208 25.72 18.39 -8.14
CA ILE A 208 25.14 19.69 -8.50
C ILE A 208 25.21 20.70 -7.34
N LEU A 209 25.03 20.26 -6.09
CA LEU A 209 25.21 21.12 -4.92
C LEU A 209 26.70 21.46 -4.70
N GLY A 210 27.58 20.49 -4.92
CA GLY A 210 29.03 20.69 -4.84
C GLY A 210 29.54 21.70 -5.87
N PHE A 211 29.19 21.52 -7.15
CA PHE A 211 29.58 22.44 -8.21
C PHE A 211 28.82 23.77 -8.17
N GLY A 212 27.54 23.76 -7.80
CA GLY A 212 26.74 24.98 -7.61
C GLY A 212 27.25 25.86 -6.47
N GLY A 213 27.68 25.26 -5.35
CA GLY A 213 28.29 25.98 -4.23
C GLY A 213 29.68 26.54 -4.55
N LEU A 214 30.50 25.78 -5.30
CA LEU A 214 31.80 26.26 -5.76
C LEU A 214 31.68 27.45 -6.72
N GLY A 215 30.65 27.49 -7.56
CA GLY A 215 30.39 28.63 -8.47
C GLY A 215 29.99 29.94 -7.77
N LEU A 216 29.49 29.87 -6.53
CA LEU A 216 29.09 31.03 -5.72
C LEU A 216 30.26 31.64 -4.90
N LEU A 217 31.39 30.95 -4.79
CA LEU A 217 32.63 31.46 -4.20
C LEU A 217 33.36 32.38 -5.19
N LYS A 218 32.68 33.42 -5.67
CA LYS A 218 33.34 34.46 -6.47
C LYS A 218 34.14 35.36 -5.51
N PRO A 219 35.47 35.49 -5.68
CA PRO A 219 36.27 36.36 -4.82
C PRO A 219 35.79 37.81 -4.95
N ARG A 220 35.35 38.37 -3.83
CA ARG A 220 34.91 39.76 -3.71
C ARG A 220 36.16 40.63 -3.74
N ASN A 221 36.60 41.03 -4.94
CA ASN A 221 37.72 41.95 -5.09
C ASN A 221 37.43 43.23 -4.31
N ARG A 222 38.18 43.44 -3.22
CA ARG A 222 38.29 44.73 -2.53
C ARG A 222 39.25 45.56 -3.34
N TYR A 223 38.74 46.50 -4.11
CA TYR A 223 39.56 47.51 -4.77
C TYR A 223 39.94 48.58 -3.72
N PHE A 224 41.25 48.73 -3.48
CA PHE A 224 41.90 49.91 -2.91
C PHE A 224 42.43 50.76 -4.07
#